data_AF-G9KRS8-F1
#
_entry.id   AF-G9KRS8-F1
#
_cell.length_a   1.000
_cell.length_b   1.000
_cell.length_c   1.000
_cell.angle_alpha   90.00
_cell.angle_beta   90.00
_cell.angle_gamma   90.00
#
_symmetry.space_group_name_H-M   'P 1'
#
loop_
_entity.id
_entity.type
_entity.pdbx_description
1 polymer ?
#
loop_
_entity_poly.entity_id
_entity_poly.type
_entity_poly.pdbx_seq_one_letter_code
_entity_poly.pdbx_strand_id
1 'polypeptide(L)'
;MRDRTRELRQGDDSSDEEDQERVALVVHPGTARLGSPDDEFFHKVRTIRQTIVKLENKVRELEKQQVTILATPLPEESMKQDLQNLREEIKQLGREIRSQL
;
A
#
# COMPACT_ATOMS: atom_id res chain seq x y z
N MET A 1 -9.83 9.96 25.32
CA MET A 1 -10.43 8.86 26.12
C MET A 1 -9.32 7.93 26.57
N ARG A 2 -9.44 7.33 27.75
CA ARG A 2 -8.41 6.49 28.38
C ARG A 2 -8.56 5.05 27.89
N ASP A 3 -7.45 4.37 27.57
CA ASP A 3 -7.46 2.95 27.15
C ASP A 3 -7.91 2.06 28.32
N ARG A 4 -8.97 1.27 28.10
CA ARG A 4 -9.60 0.36 29.08
C ARG A 4 -9.35 -1.12 28.78
N THR A 5 -8.46 -1.44 27.83
CA THR A 5 -8.15 -2.83 27.43
C THR A 5 -7.71 -3.71 28.61
N ARG A 6 -7.13 -3.11 29.66
CA ARG A 6 -6.67 -3.82 30.87
C ARG A 6 -7.82 -4.35 31.74
N GLU A 7 -8.97 -3.68 31.74
CA GLU A 7 -10.13 -4.06 32.55
C GLU A 7 -10.81 -5.33 32.01
N LEU A 8 -10.70 -5.59 30.70
CA LEU A 8 -11.24 -6.80 30.06
C LEU A 8 -10.47 -8.08 30.43
N ARG A 9 -9.22 -7.96 30.87
CA ARG A 9 -8.35 -9.11 31.20
C ARG A 9 -8.50 -9.63 32.64
N GLN A 10 -9.22 -8.93 33.50
CA GLN A 10 -9.35 -9.28 34.93
C GLN A 10 -10.62 -10.06 35.27
N GLY A 11 -11.52 -10.29 34.30
CA GLY A 11 -12.82 -10.96 34.54
C GLY A 11 -12.81 -12.48 34.43
N ASP A 12 -11.66 -13.13 34.29
CA ASP A 12 -11.56 -14.57 33.95
C ASP A 12 -11.17 -15.47 35.14
N ASP A 13 -11.26 -14.95 36.38
CA ASP A 13 -10.84 -15.66 37.60
C ASP A 13 -12.03 -16.12 38.48
N SER A 14 -13.20 -16.37 37.87
CA SER A 14 -14.34 -17.03 38.53
C SER A 14 -14.64 -18.36 37.87
N SER A 15 -14.35 -19.43 38.63
CA SER A 15 -14.50 -20.84 38.29
C SER A 15 -15.94 -21.26 37.94
N ASP A 16 -16.02 -22.18 36.98
CA ASP A 16 -16.92 -23.34 36.84
C ASP A 16 -18.34 -23.20 36.23
N GLU A 17 -18.61 -24.12 35.29
CA GLU A 17 -19.91 -24.58 34.72
C GLU A 17 -20.57 -23.88 33.50
N GLU A 18 -19.82 -23.46 32.47
CA GLU A 18 -20.38 -23.22 31.11
C GLU A 18 -19.50 -23.74 29.96
N ASP A 19 -18.89 -24.91 30.13
CA ASP A 19 -17.92 -25.48 29.18
C ASP A 19 -18.52 -26.14 27.92
N GLN A 20 -19.81 -25.94 27.62
CA GLN A 20 -20.45 -26.59 26.46
C GLN A 20 -20.95 -25.67 25.34
N GLU A 21 -20.93 -24.34 25.51
CA GLU A 21 -21.36 -23.47 24.40
C GLU A 21 -20.63 -22.14 24.29
N ARG A 22 -19.41 -22.06 24.84
CA ARG A 22 -18.46 -21.02 24.46
C ARG A 22 -17.63 -21.50 23.27
N VAL A 23 -18.28 -21.63 22.11
CA VAL A 23 -17.58 -21.36 20.84
C VAL A 23 -17.36 -19.85 20.78
N ALA A 24 -16.60 -19.33 21.74
CA ALA A 24 -16.01 -18.03 21.60
C ALA A 24 -15.14 -18.14 20.35
N LEU A 25 -15.47 -17.35 19.34
CA LEU A 25 -14.59 -17.01 18.23
C LEU A 25 -13.39 -16.25 18.79
N VAL A 26 -12.63 -16.89 19.69
CA VAL A 26 -11.33 -16.43 20.15
C VAL A 26 -10.43 -16.63 18.94
N VAL A 27 -10.37 -15.60 18.12
CA VAL A 27 -9.27 -15.40 17.20
C VAL A 27 -8.08 -15.09 18.10
N HIS A 28 -7.42 -16.14 18.59
CA HIS A 28 -6.07 -16.04 19.09
C HIS A 28 -5.24 -15.40 17.98
N PRO A 29 -4.22 -14.60 18.31
CA PRO A 29 -3.19 -14.24 17.35
C PRO A 29 -2.59 -15.55 16.81
N GLY A 30 -3.01 -15.96 15.60
CA GLY A 30 -2.67 -17.26 14.99
C GLY A 30 -3.82 -18.26 14.78
N THR A 31 -5.05 -18.03 15.27
CA THR A 31 -6.20 -18.93 15.04
C THR A 31 -7.28 -18.35 14.11
N ALA A 32 -6.92 -17.40 13.25
CA ALA A 32 -7.77 -17.03 12.12
C ALA A 32 -7.89 -18.24 11.16
N ARG A 33 -8.90 -19.08 11.41
CA ARG A 33 -9.36 -20.14 10.50
C ARG A 33 -10.38 -19.65 9.46
N LEU A 34 -10.57 -18.33 9.34
CA LEU A 34 -10.85 -17.75 8.03
C LEU A 34 -9.47 -17.47 7.44
N GLY A 35 -9.11 -18.20 6.37
CA GLY A 35 -7.83 -18.01 5.69
C GLY A 35 -7.53 -16.52 5.60
N SER A 36 -6.35 -16.12 6.10
CA SER A 36 -5.85 -14.76 5.88
C SER A 36 -6.16 -14.41 4.44
N PRO A 37 -6.74 -13.24 4.14
CA PRO A 37 -6.95 -12.84 2.76
C PRO A 37 -5.63 -13.11 2.06
N ASP A 38 -5.71 -13.94 1.01
CA ASP A 38 -4.58 -14.67 0.43
C ASP A 38 -3.32 -13.80 0.49
N ASP A 39 -2.21 -14.29 1.06
CA ASP A 39 -0.97 -13.49 1.14
C ASP A 39 -0.60 -12.93 -0.25
N GLU A 40 -1.00 -13.63 -1.31
CA GLU A 40 -0.95 -13.18 -2.70
C GLU A 40 -1.80 -11.94 -2.97
N PHE A 41 -3.05 -11.89 -2.50
CA PHE A 41 -3.94 -10.72 -2.63
C PHE A 41 -3.32 -9.49 -1.97
N PHE A 42 -2.86 -9.60 -0.72
CA PHE A 42 -2.24 -8.46 -0.05
C PHE A 42 -0.89 -8.10 -0.65
N HIS A 43 -0.13 -9.07 -1.14
CA HIS A 43 1.08 -8.82 -1.91
C HIS A 43 0.76 -7.98 -3.15
N LYS A 44 -0.24 -8.39 -3.93
CA LYS A 44 -0.70 -7.69 -5.14
C LYS A 44 -1.14 -6.25 -4.83
N VAL A 45 -1.94 -6.05 -3.78
CA VAL A 45 -2.36 -4.71 -3.34
C VAL A 45 -1.16 -3.84 -2.95
N ARG A 46 -0.17 -4.39 -2.24
CA ARG A 46 1.06 -3.66 -1.87
C ARG A 46 1.88 -3.29 -3.09
N THR A 47 2.01 -4.21 -4.06
CA THR A 47 2.72 -3.96 -5.32
C THR A 47 2.06 -2.85 -6.12
N ILE A 48 0.74 -2.92 -6.34
CA ILE A 48 -0.02 -1.86 -7.04
C ILE A 48 0.19 -0.51 -6.36
N ARG A 49 0.07 -0.45 -5.02
CA ARG A 49 0.29 0.79 -4.26
C ARG A 49 1.71 1.32 -4.45
N GLN A 50 2.73 0.46 -4.42
CA GLN A 50 4.12 0.87 -4.67
C GLN A 50 4.32 1.39 -6.09
N THR A 51 3.73 0.75 -7.10
CA THR A 51 3.82 1.20 -8.49
C THR A 51 3.10 2.54 -8.69
N ILE A 52 1.97 2.79 -8.01
CA ILE A 52 1.30 4.10 -7.99
C ILE A 52 2.20 5.19 -7.39
N VAL A 53 2.86 4.94 -6.26
CA VAL A 53 3.80 5.90 -5.65
C VAL A 53 4.98 6.19 -6.60
N LYS A 54 5.50 5.16 -7.28
CA LYS A 54 6.54 5.34 -8.30
C LYS A 54 6.06 6.22 -9.46
N LEU A 55 4.84 5.97 -9.95
CA LEU A 55 4.22 6.77 -11.02
C LEU A 55 4.08 8.23 -10.59
N GLU A 56 3.59 8.48 -9.38
CA GLU A 56 3.45 9.83 -8.81
C GLU A 56 4.80 10.56 -8.77
N ASN A 57 5.85 9.89 -8.28
CA ASN A 57 7.20 10.47 -8.25
C ASN A 57 7.70 10.81 -9.66
N LYS A 58 7.47 9.94 -10.64
CA LYS A 58 7.87 10.17 -12.04
C LYS A 58 7.11 11.33 -12.68
N VAL A 59 5.82 11.48 -12.38
CA VAL A 59 5.02 12.63 -12.83
C VAL A 59 5.56 13.94 -12.22
N ARG A 60 5.87 13.98 -10.92
CA ARG A 60 6.49 15.16 -10.29
C ARG A 60 7.85 15.50 -10.88
N GLU A 61 8.67 14.48 -11.18
CA GLU A 61 9.97 14.65 -11.85
C GLU A 61 9.80 15.26 -13.25
N LEU A 62 8.83 14.75 -14.02
CA LEU A 62 8.47 15.27 -15.34
C LEU A 62 8.08 16.75 -15.28
N GLU A 63 7.20 17.13 -14.34
CA GLU A 63 6.77 18.52 -14.14
C GLU A 63 7.95 19.44 -13.82
N LYS A 64 8.82 19.03 -12.88
CA LYS A 64 10.03 19.79 -12.53
C LYS A 64 10.94 19.99 -13.74
N GLN A 65 11.13 18.95 -14.54
CA GLN A 65 11.95 19.02 -15.73
C GLN A 65 11.34 19.91 -16.82
N GLN A 66 10.01 19.89 -17.00
CA GLN A 66 9.33 20.82 -17.91
C GLN A 66 9.54 22.26 -17.50
N VAL A 67 9.36 22.59 -16.21
CA VAL A 67 9.61 23.93 -15.69
C VAL A 67 11.06 24.35 -15.94
N THR A 68 12.01 23.44 -15.71
CA THR A 68 13.44 23.70 -15.94
C THR A 68 13.73 23.98 -17.41
N ILE A 69 13.22 23.15 -18.34
CA ILE A 69 13.40 23.33 -19.78
C ILE A 69 12.82 24.66 -20.26
N LEU A 70 11.63 25.03 -19.78
CA LEU A 70 10.99 26.29 -20.16
C LEU A 70 11.70 27.53 -19.58
N ALA A 71 12.37 27.39 -18.44
CA ALA A 71 13.16 28.45 -17.82
C ALA A 71 14.56 28.61 -18.47
N THR A 72 15.06 27.58 -19.15
CA THR A 72 16.37 27.63 -19.84
C THR A 72 16.21 28.28 -21.21
N PRO A 73 16.92 29.39 -21.53
CA PRO A 73 16.76 30.10 -22.80
C PRO A 73 17.14 29.29 -24.05
N LEU A 74 18.11 28.38 -23.91
CA LEU A 74 18.58 27.47 -24.95
C LEU A 74 18.74 26.07 -24.33
N PRO A 75 17.66 25.29 -24.24
CA PRO A 75 17.71 23.97 -23.61
C PRO A 75 18.48 22.98 -24.48
N GLU A 76 19.31 22.16 -23.83
CA GLU A 76 20.10 21.13 -24.49
C GLU A 76 19.21 19.98 -25.00
N GLU A 77 19.69 19.26 -26.02
CA GLU A 77 18.96 18.11 -26.56
C GLU A 77 18.87 16.95 -25.54
N SER A 78 19.89 16.81 -24.68
CA SER A 78 19.90 15.91 -23.52
C SER A 78 18.66 16.11 -22.64
N MET A 79 18.32 17.36 -22.33
CA MET A 79 17.16 17.70 -21.50
C MET A 79 15.83 17.26 -22.15
N LYS A 80 15.74 17.35 -23.49
CA LYS A 80 14.54 16.88 -24.21
C LYS A 80 14.47 15.36 -24.22
N GLN A 81 15.60 14.69 -24.41
CA GLN A 81 15.68 13.23 -24.39
C GLN A 81 15.27 12.69 -23.03
N ASP A 82 15.78 13.27 -21.95
CA ASP A 82 15.42 12.90 -20.58
C ASP A 82 13.91 13.10 -20.34
N LEU A 83 13.33 14.18 -20.87
CA LEU A 83 11.89 14.43 -20.76
C LEU A 83 11.07 13.37 -21.50
N GLN A 84 11.52 12.91 -22.66
CA GLN A 84 10.86 11.81 -23.38
C GLN A 84 11.01 10.48 -22.64
N ASN A 85 12.17 10.21 -22.06
CA ASN A 85 12.40 9.01 -21.25
C ASN A 85 11.41 8.95 -20.07
N LEU A 86 11.24 10.06 -19.34
CA LEU A 86 10.25 10.15 -18.26
C LEU A 86 8.81 9.92 -18.75
N ARG A 87 8.44 10.45 -19.92
CA ARG A 87 7.11 10.21 -20.50
C ARG A 87 6.88 8.74 -20.82
N GLU A 88 7.88 8.05 -21.35
CA GLU A 88 7.79 6.62 -21.66
C GLU A 88 7.75 5.76 -20.39
N GLU A 89 8.55 6.09 -19.37
CA GLU A 89 8.48 5.45 -18.06
C GLU A 89 7.10 5.60 -17.41
N ILE A 90 6.52 6.81 -17.42
CA ILE A 90 5.16 7.08 -16.93
C ILE A 90 4.12 6.24 -17.66
N LYS A 91 4.19 6.18 -19.00
CA LYS A 91 3.30 5.34 -19.80
C LYS A 91 3.46 3.86 -19.46
N GLN A 92 4.68 3.40 -19.24
CA GLN A 92 4.96 2.00 -18.90
C GLN A 92 4.41 1.65 -17.52
N LEU A 93 4.63 2.50 -16.51
CA LEU A 93 4.07 2.32 -15.16
C LEU A 93 2.54 2.31 -15.19
N GLY A 94 1.92 3.17 -16.00
CA GLY A 94 0.47 3.17 -16.19
C GLY A 94 -0.06 1.87 -16.80
N ARG A 95 0.64 1.29 -17.78
CA ARG A 95 0.31 -0.03 -18.34
C ARG A 95 0.46 -1.14 -17.31
N GLU A 96 1.52 -1.10 -16.51
CA GLU A 96 1.78 -2.07 -15.45
C GLU A 96 0.66 -2.07 -14.40
N ILE A 97 0.28 -0.90 -13.89
CA ILE A 97 -0.83 -0.77 -12.93
C ILE A 97 -2.12 -1.33 -13.53
N ARG A 98 -2.45 -0.95 -14.77
CA ARG A 98 -3.65 -1.42 -15.46
C ARG A 98 -3.65 -2.95 -15.67
N SER A 99 -2.49 -3.58 -15.86
CA SER A 99 -2.41 -5.03 -15.99
C SER A 99 -2.61 -5.79 -14.68
N GLN A 100 -2.41 -5.11 -13.54
CA GLN A 100 -2.58 -5.69 -12.22
C GLN A 100 -3.98 -5.46 -11.64
N LEU A 101 -4.72 -4.46 -12.11
CA LEU A 101 -6.11 -4.18 -11.73
C LEU A 101 -7.11 -5.01 -12.55
#